data_AF-A0A1Q5ARD8-F1
#
_entry.id   AF-A0A1Q5ARD8-F1
#
_cell.length_a   1.000
_cell.length_b   1.000
_cell.length_c   1.000
_cell.angle_alpha   90.00
_cell.angle_beta   90.00
_cell.angle_gamma   90.00
#
_symmetry.space_group_name_H-M   'P 1'
#
loop_
_entity.id
_entity.type
_entity.pdbx_description
1 polymer ?
#
loop_
_entity_poly.entity_id
_entity_poly.type
_entity_poly.pdbx_seq_one_letter_code
_entity_poly.pdbx_strand_id
1 'polypeptide(L)'
;MVLTENRPPDLSTFTGVTLLRMVATALVDLSRHDRSPDPIYSDKVQKAYNHLVLQCLLREMEPPASVADMAHWAATRPIGQWPFDLPAEAENLDEFLVDAQTGVPTQRCYEWEVSGPDAAAELFENEIIRTVFAQCEAARSPQSYTAFRYLLIDKPVLTGIDKATLIGEHPELGTVLETVNRCYEPAPAAYRGTDGRFATCARCHCLLKPDGRSWRCELDRCRREAHATPKEFIDDRSTGGLYLLRAPLRMFITGPGLAEVELEQKLIGKGLVPEMWPGCDAYDLRITLPNRQVWAVDVKDRANPALLGHSATRFRPEPPYNRAFLVVPQYRFDDREDYKIVFEHFCPPEVKEQVTLLSDKAFLRMLTTTLARLRKNGAGGDDA
;
A
#
# COMPACT_ATOMS: atom_id res chain seq x y z
N MET A 1 41.66 -36.53 14.09
CA MET A 1 40.22 -36.28 13.95
C MET A 1 39.91 -35.05 14.77
N VAL A 2 39.97 -33.88 14.14
CA VAL A 2 39.79 -32.60 14.84
C VAL A 2 38.29 -32.43 15.07
N LEU A 3 37.89 -32.39 16.34
CA LEU A 3 36.55 -32.02 16.74
C LEU A 3 36.37 -30.55 16.35
N THR A 4 35.57 -30.30 15.32
CA THR A 4 35.11 -28.94 15.00
C THR A 4 34.33 -28.43 16.20
N GLU A 5 34.82 -27.34 16.79
CA GLU A 5 34.11 -26.59 17.82
C GLU A 5 32.71 -26.26 17.32
N ASN A 6 31.71 -26.84 18.00
CA ASN A 6 30.31 -26.58 17.72
C ASN A 6 29.99 -25.20 18.31
N ARG A 7 30.31 -24.15 17.56
CA ARG A 7 29.92 -22.78 17.93
C ARG A 7 28.40 -22.76 18.03
N PRO A 8 27.80 -22.33 19.17
CA PRO A 8 26.36 -22.23 19.27
C PRO A 8 25.86 -21.33 18.13
N PRO A 9 24.73 -21.66 17.49
CA PRO A 9 24.18 -20.82 16.43
C PRO A 9 23.98 -19.41 16.99
N ASP A 10 24.34 -18.40 16.21
CA ASP A 10 24.17 -17.02 16.63
C ASP A 10 22.67 -16.66 16.63
N LEU A 11 22.03 -16.87 17.77
CA LEU A 11 20.61 -16.61 17.99
C LEU A 11 20.27 -15.11 17.95
N SER A 12 21.27 -14.22 17.95
CA SER A 12 21.06 -12.77 17.85
C SER A 12 20.60 -12.32 16.46
N THR A 13 20.80 -13.15 15.43
CA THR A 13 20.49 -12.86 14.03
C THR A 13 18.99 -12.63 13.75
N PHE A 14 18.11 -13.20 14.58
CA PHE A 14 16.64 -13.15 14.39
C PHE A 14 15.94 -12.49 15.58
N THR A 15 16.40 -11.30 15.93
CA THR A 15 15.88 -10.46 17.01
C THR A 15 15.32 -9.14 16.45
N GLY A 16 14.65 -8.36 17.31
CA GLY A 16 14.26 -6.98 16.99
C GLY A 16 13.47 -6.83 15.70
N VAL A 17 13.91 -5.91 14.84
CA VAL A 17 13.28 -5.62 13.54
C VAL A 17 13.22 -6.86 12.65
N THR A 18 14.26 -7.70 12.62
CA THR A 18 14.27 -8.92 11.80
C THR A 18 13.14 -9.87 12.19
N LEU A 19 12.93 -10.07 13.49
CA LEU A 19 11.85 -10.92 13.97
C LEU A 19 10.47 -10.32 13.72
N LEU A 20 10.28 -9.02 13.97
CA LEU A 20 9.03 -8.32 13.65
C LEU A 20 8.65 -8.56 12.18
N ARG A 21 9.61 -8.40 11.28
CA ARG A 21 9.36 -8.61 9.87
C ARG A 21 9.02 -10.07 9.53
N MET A 22 9.67 -11.05 10.17
CA MET A 22 9.33 -12.48 9.98
C MET A 22 7.89 -12.79 10.44
N VAL A 23 7.50 -12.26 11.60
CA VAL A 23 6.14 -12.40 12.13
C VAL A 23 5.14 -11.76 11.17
N ALA A 24 5.41 -10.55 10.69
CA ALA A 24 4.57 -9.87 9.71
C ALA A 24 4.39 -10.70 8.42
N THR A 25 5.48 -11.25 7.87
CA THR A 25 5.42 -12.17 6.72
C THR A 25 4.57 -13.40 7.00
N ALA A 26 4.70 -14.02 8.18
CA ALA A 26 3.91 -15.18 8.57
C ALA A 26 2.40 -14.86 8.66
N LEU A 27 2.04 -13.72 9.25
CA LEU A 27 0.64 -13.28 9.37
C LEU A 27 0.02 -13.01 8.00
N VAL A 28 0.77 -12.40 7.09
CA VAL A 28 0.34 -12.21 5.71
C VAL A 28 0.17 -13.54 4.98
N ASP A 29 1.10 -14.48 5.15
CA ASP A 29 1.01 -15.82 4.55
C ASP A 29 -0.22 -16.59 5.05
N LEU A 30 -0.47 -16.56 6.37
CA LEU A 30 -1.67 -17.15 6.98
C LEU A 30 -2.97 -16.56 6.42
N SER A 31 -3.01 -15.26 6.13
CA SER A 31 -4.22 -14.61 5.60
C SER A 31 -4.56 -15.01 4.15
N ARG A 32 -3.58 -15.53 3.39
CA ARG A 32 -3.75 -15.94 1.98
C ARG A 32 -4.27 -17.36 1.83
N HIS A 33 -4.05 -18.20 2.84
CA HIS A 33 -4.53 -19.56 2.80
C HIS A 33 -6.02 -19.53 3.16
N ASP A 34 -6.85 -19.81 2.17
CA ASP A 34 -8.23 -20.16 2.41
C ASP A 34 -8.26 -21.34 3.39
N ARG A 35 -9.36 -21.50 4.15
CA ARG A 35 -9.53 -22.53 5.20
C ARG A 35 -9.49 -23.99 4.69
N SER A 36 -8.72 -24.30 3.66
CA SER A 36 -8.33 -25.65 3.31
C SER A 36 -7.50 -26.22 4.45
N PRO A 37 -7.82 -27.42 4.96
CA PRO A 37 -7.14 -28.04 6.08
C PRO A 37 -5.83 -28.63 5.59
N ASP A 38 -4.90 -27.81 5.13
CA ASP A 38 -3.52 -28.25 5.06
C ASP A 38 -3.01 -28.24 6.52
N PRO A 39 -2.77 -29.41 7.13
CA PRO A 39 -2.39 -29.47 8.55
C PRO A 39 -0.99 -28.90 8.79
N ILE A 40 -0.27 -28.52 7.72
CA ILE A 40 1.12 -28.09 7.76
C ILE A 40 1.16 -26.60 7.42
N TYR A 41 1.57 -25.80 8.39
CA TYR A 41 1.93 -24.40 8.15
C TYR A 41 3.14 -24.30 7.22
N SER A 42 3.18 -23.25 6.39
CA SER A 42 4.36 -22.98 5.58
C SER A 42 5.61 -22.81 6.44
N ASP A 43 6.79 -23.09 5.86
CA ASP A 43 8.08 -22.89 6.53
C ASP A 43 8.25 -21.46 7.06
N LYS A 44 7.69 -20.47 6.35
CA LYS A 44 7.73 -19.06 6.74
C LYS A 44 7.00 -18.85 8.07
N VAL A 45 5.78 -19.41 8.18
CA VAL A 45 4.96 -19.33 9.39
C VAL A 45 5.61 -20.07 10.55
N GLN A 46 6.06 -21.31 10.32
CA GLN A 46 6.65 -22.12 11.39
C GLN A 46 7.97 -21.52 11.90
N LYS A 47 8.82 -20.99 11.02
CA LYS A 47 10.07 -20.30 11.42
C LYS A 47 9.78 -19.05 12.24
N ALA A 48 8.85 -18.19 11.80
CA ALA A 48 8.49 -16.99 12.54
C ALA A 48 7.98 -17.32 13.95
N TYR A 49 7.08 -18.29 14.06
CA TYR A 49 6.57 -18.76 15.36
C TYR A 49 7.70 -19.29 16.26
N ASN A 50 8.57 -20.16 15.74
CA ASN A 50 9.67 -20.73 16.52
C ASN A 50 10.62 -19.65 17.07
N HIS A 51 10.97 -18.65 16.25
CA HIS A 51 11.82 -17.55 16.69
C HIS A 51 11.11 -16.62 17.68
N LEU A 52 9.80 -16.38 17.52
CA LEU A 52 9.01 -15.63 18.50
C LEU A 52 8.99 -16.33 19.85
N VAL A 53 8.71 -17.63 19.88
CA VAL A 53 8.74 -18.45 21.10
C VAL A 53 10.13 -18.38 21.75
N LEU A 54 11.20 -18.54 20.97
CA LEU A 54 12.57 -18.42 21.49
C LEU A 54 12.82 -17.06 22.14
N GLN A 55 12.41 -15.95 21.52
CA GLN A 55 12.59 -14.61 22.10
C GLN A 55 11.76 -14.41 23.36
N CYS A 56 10.53 -14.91 23.42
CA CYS A 56 9.74 -14.91 24.65
C CYS A 56 10.50 -15.63 25.77
N LEU A 57 11.02 -16.84 25.50
CA LEU A 57 11.75 -17.64 26.49
C LEU A 57 13.04 -16.95 26.98
N LEU A 58 13.80 -16.33 26.07
CA LEU A 58 15.01 -15.58 26.43
C LEU A 58 14.73 -14.36 27.30
N ARG A 59 13.50 -13.82 27.24
CA ARG A 59 13.04 -12.66 28.02
C ARG A 59 12.14 -13.02 29.20
N GLU A 60 12.02 -14.31 29.52
CA GLU A 60 11.15 -14.82 30.59
C GLU A 60 9.66 -14.40 30.41
N MET A 61 9.21 -14.26 29.17
CA MET A 61 7.82 -14.00 28.79
C MET A 61 7.11 -15.30 28.41
N GLU A 62 5.83 -15.42 28.74
CA GLU A 62 5.01 -16.56 28.30
C GLU A 62 4.77 -16.49 26.78
N PRO A 63 5.23 -17.47 25.98
CA PRO A 63 5.05 -17.47 24.53
C PRO A 63 3.61 -17.76 24.12
N PRO A 64 3.20 -17.39 22.88
CA PRO A 64 1.93 -17.86 22.35
C PRO A 64 1.94 -19.38 22.26
N ALA A 65 0.83 -20.04 22.61
CA ALA A 65 0.75 -21.50 22.69
C ALA A 65 0.68 -22.20 21.33
N SER A 66 0.35 -21.45 20.27
CA SER A 66 0.26 -21.94 18.89
C SER A 66 0.39 -20.81 17.87
N VAL A 67 0.48 -21.17 16.58
CA VAL A 67 0.41 -20.19 15.47
C VAL A 67 -0.91 -19.41 15.46
N ALA A 68 -2.02 -20.07 15.80
CA ALA A 68 -3.31 -19.39 15.93
C ALA A 68 -3.31 -18.38 17.09
N ASP A 69 -2.65 -18.73 18.19
CA ASP A 69 -2.47 -17.82 19.34
C ASP A 69 -1.52 -16.66 19.02
N MET A 70 -0.49 -16.89 18.19
CA MET A 70 0.34 -15.80 17.65
C MET A 70 -0.49 -14.82 16.80
N ALA A 71 -1.41 -15.31 15.96
CA ALA A 71 -2.32 -14.44 15.21
C ALA A 71 -3.31 -13.71 16.12
N HIS A 72 -3.75 -14.35 17.21
CA HIS A 72 -4.57 -13.70 18.23
C HIS A 72 -3.81 -12.60 18.98
N TRP A 73 -2.55 -12.85 19.35
CA TRP A 73 -1.65 -11.82 19.90
C TRP A 73 -1.53 -10.64 18.94
N ALA A 74 -1.36 -10.89 17.65
CA ALA A 74 -1.25 -9.84 16.63
C ALA A 74 -2.46 -8.92 16.57
N ALA A 75 -3.61 -9.41 17.04
CA ALA A 75 -4.88 -8.70 17.07
C ALA A 75 -5.23 -8.07 18.43
N THR A 76 -4.57 -8.50 19.51
CA THR A 76 -4.94 -8.13 20.89
C THR A 76 -3.82 -7.49 21.69
N ARG A 77 -2.57 -7.57 21.21
CA ARG A 77 -1.39 -6.97 21.83
C ARG A 77 -0.70 -6.05 20.84
N PRO A 78 -0.48 -4.78 21.19
CA PRO A 78 0.23 -3.87 20.31
C PRO A 78 1.72 -4.23 20.24
N ILE A 79 2.39 -3.89 19.13
CA ILE A 79 3.78 -4.26 18.79
C ILE A 79 4.75 -3.89 19.92
N GLY A 80 4.51 -2.79 20.65
CA GLY A 80 5.35 -2.40 21.80
C GLY A 80 5.37 -3.40 22.96
N GLN A 81 4.40 -4.31 23.03
CA GLN A 81 4.32 -5.37 24.06
C GLN A 81 4.91 -6.71 23.59
N TRP A 82 5.44 -6.76 22.37
CA TRP A 82 6.06 -7.96 21.83
C TRP A 82 7.53 -8.07 22.28
N PRO A 83 8.13 -9.26 22.26
CA PRO A 83 9.53 -9.47 22.66
C PRO A 83 10.53 -8.99 21.57
N PHE A 84 10.27 -7.84 20.95
CA PHE A 84 11.11 -7.27 19.92
C PHE A 84 12.07 -6.24 20.54
N ASP A 85 13.37 -6.35 20.26
CA ASP A 85 14.33 -5.24 20.43
C ASP A 85 14.15 -4.26 19.29
N LEU A 86 13.12 -3.41 19.38
CA LEU A 86 12.93 -2.34 18.42
C LEU A 86 13.77 -1.14 18.85
N PRO A 87 14.44 -0.47 17.90
CA PRO A 87 15.03 0.82 18.19
C PRO A 87 13.90 1.81 18.58
N ALA A 88 14.18 2.78 19.46
CA ALA A 88 13.19 3.70 20.04
C ALA A 88 12.34 4.44 18.99
N GLU A 89 12.84 4.50 17.76
CA GLU A 89 12.22 5.16 16.62
C GLU A 89 11.27 4.26 15.81
N ALA A 90 11.34 2.94 16.00
CA ALA A 90 10.38 1.94 15.52
C ALA A 90 9.34 1.56 16.59
N GLU A 91 9.52 2.05 17.81
CA GLU A 91 8.53 1.96 18.88
C GLU A 91 7.36 2.90 18.58
N ASN A 92 6.28 2.35 18.05
CA ASN A 92 4.98 2.96 18.26
C ASN A 92 4.13 1.95 19.01
N LEU A 93 3.92 2.24 20.28
CA LEU A 93 3.64 1.26 21.33
C LEU A 93 2.19 0.74 21.33
N ASP A 94 1.30 1.34 20.52
CA ASP A 94 -0.15 1.06 20.47
C ASP A 94 -0.63 0.43 19.14
N GLU A 95 0.28 -0.12 18.34
CA GLU A 95 -0.03 -0.60 16.99
C GLU A 95 -0.26 -2.10 16.89
N PHE A 96 -1.28 -2.55 16.15
CA PHE A 96 -1.58 -3.97 15.95
C PHE A 96 -1.21 -4.45 14.54
N LEU A 97 -0.73 -5.69 14.43
CA LEU A 97 -0.41 -6.32 13.14
C LEU A 97 -1.63 -6.95 12.48
N VAL A 98 -2.65 -7.31 13.26
CA VAL A 98 -3.93 -7.86 12.77
C VAL A 98 -5.07 -7.02 13.33
N ASP A 99 -6.10 -6.81 12.52
CA ASP A 99 -7.31 -6.14 12.96
C ASP A 99 -8.19 -7.11 13.75
N ALA A 100 -8.51 -6.77 15.01
CA ALA A 100 -9.23 -7.64 15.94
C ALA A 100 -10.62 -8.08 15.46
N GLN A 101 -11.29 -7.25 14.66
CA GLN A 101 -12.64 -7.50 14.19
C GLN A 101 -12.66 -8.34 12.91
N THR A 102 -11.78 -8.02 11.96
CA THR A 102 -11.71 -8.73 10.67
C THR A 102 -10.78 -9.94 10.69
N GLY A 103 -9.79 -10.00 11.58
CA GLY A 103 -8.71 -10.98 11.53
C GLY A 103 -7.80 -10.84 10.31
N VAL A 104 -7.82 -9.69 9.63
CA VAL A 104 -6.98 -9.41 8.45
C VAL A 104 -5.72 -8.65 8.88
N PRO A 105 -4.54 -8.94 8.28
CA PRO A 105 -3.34 -8.14 8.51
C PRO A 105 -3.58 -6.65 8.24
N THR A 106 -3.09 -5.78 9.14
CA THR A 106 -3.17 -4.32 8.95
C THR A 106 -2.20 -3.86 7.88
N GLN A 107 -2.36 -2.64 7.34
CA GLN A 107 -1.39 -2.09 6.40
C GLN A 107 0.03 -2.08 6.99
N ARG A 108 0.15 -1.82 8.31
CA ARG A 108 1.42 -1.87 9.03
C ARG A 108 2.07 -3.25 8.98
N CYS A 109 1.28 -4.32 9.11
CA CYS A 109 1.78 -5.67 8.93
C CYS A 109 2.33 -5.89 7.51
N TYR A 110 1.65 -5.39 6.49
CA TYR A 110 2.17 -5.43 5.12
C TYR A 110 3.43 -4.56 4.95
N GLU A 111 3.55 -3.42 5.63
CA GLU A 111 4.75 -2.56 5.58
C GLU A 111 5.97 -3.21 6.24
N TRP A 112 5.75 -4.05 7.25
CA TRP A 112 6.80 -4.78 7.95
C TRP A 112 7.12 -6.15 7.35
N GLU A 113 6.34 -6.69 6.41
CA GLU A 113 6.65 -7.96 5.74
C GLU A 113 8.13 -7.94 5.24
N VAL A 114 8.96 -8.93 5.62
CA VAL A 114 10.34 -9.01 5.08
C VAL A 114 10.24 -9.22 3.57
N SER A 115 10.69 -8.22 2.82
CA SER A 115 11.23 -8.30 1.47
C SER A 115 12.47 -9.21 1.46
N GLY A 116 12.28 -10.53 1.54
CA GLY A 116 13.31 -11.44 1.02
C GLY A 116 13.37 -11.25 -0.50
N PRO A 117 14.38 -11.80 -1.19
CA PRO A 117 14.32 -12.02 -2.65
C PRO A 117 13.06 -12.80 -3.11
N ASP A 118 12.19 -13.20 -2.17
CA ASP A 118 11.10 -14.15 -2.31
C ASP A 118 9.85 -13.82 -1.43
N ALA A 119 9.63 -12.53 -1.12
CA ALA A 119 8.37 -12.11 -0.53
C ALA A 119 7.29 -12.12 -1.61
N ALA A 120 6.48 -13.18 -1.65
CA ALA A 120 5.51 -13.41 -2.72
C ALA A 120 4.55 -12.22 -2.99
N ALA A 121 4.30 -11.34 -2.00
CA ALA A 121 3.50 -10.12 -2.18
C ALA A 121 4.21 -9.09 -3.08
N GLU A 122 5.40 -8.70 -2.66
CA GLU A 122 6.22 -7.70 -3.33
C GLU A 122 6.77 -8.25 -4.64
N LEU A 123 7.16 -9.54 -4.67
CA LEU A 123 7.49 -10.20 -5.92
C LEU A 123 6.32 -10.18 -6.88
N PHE A 124 5.09 -10.47 -6.41
CA PHE A 124 3.93 -10.44 -7.29
C PHE A 124 3.63 -9.02 -7.79
N GLU A 125 3.61 -8.03 -6.91
CA GLU A 125 3.41 -6.63 -7.32
C GLU A 125 4.52 -6.17 -8.29
N ASN A 126 5.79 -6.34 -7.91
CA ASN A 126 6.93 -5.96 -8.75
C ASN A 126 6.94 -6.74 -10.07
N GLU A 127 6.60 -8.02 -10.07
CA GLU A 127 6.49 -8.84 -11.28
C GLU A 127 5.39 -8.30 -12.19
N ILE A 128 4.21 -8.00 -11.64
CA ILE A 128 3.08 -7.43 -12.37
C ILE A 128 3.48 -6.09 -12.99
N ILE A 129 4.02 -5.16 -12.19
CA ILE A 129 4.43 -3.84 -12.67
C ILE A 129 5.55 -3.94 -13.71
N ARG A 130 6.57 -4.78 -13.48
CA ARG A 130 7.66 -5.00 -14.46
C ARG A 130 7.17 -5.63 -15.75
N THR A 131 6.22 -6.55 -15.67
CA THR A 131 5.62 -7.21 -16.82
C THR A 131 4.81 -6.21 -17.64
N VAL A 132 3.95 -5.43 -16.98
CA VAL A 132 3.17 -4.36 -17.65
C VAL A 132 4.10 -3.33 -18.28
N PHE A 133 5.16 -2.90 -17.58
CA PHE A 133 6.17 -2.01 -18.12
C PHE A 133 6.81 -2.58 -19.40
N ALA A 134 7.28 -3.83 -19.37
CA ALA A 134 7.88 -4.47 -20.52
C ALA A 134 6.91 -4.61 -21.71
N GLN A 135 5.64 -4.93 -21.44
CA GLN A 135 4.58 -4.99 -22.45
C GLN A 135 4.31 -3.61 -23.07
N CYS A 136 4.19 -2.57 -22.25
CA CYS A 136 3.96 -1.20 -22.68
C CYS A 136 5.13 -0.64 -23.51
N GLU A 137 6.36 -0.89 -23.08
CA GLU A 137 7.57 -0.48 -23.82
C GLU A 137 7.65 -1.19 -25.18
N ALA A 138 7.44 -2.51 -25.22
CA ALA A 138 7.47 -3.28 -26.46
C ALA A 138 6.39 -2.82 -27.45
N ALA A 139 5.21 -2.45 -26.95
CA ALA A 139 4.11 -1.93 -27.75
C ALA A 139 4.20 -0.41 -28.03
N ARG A 140 5.15 0.30 -27.40
CA ARG A 140 5.24 1.77 -27.38
C ARG A 140 3.92 2.44 -26.99
N SER A 141 3.26 1.88 -25.98
CA SER A 141 1.93 2.29 -25.52
C SER A 141 1.97 2.69 -24.03
N PRO A 142 2.48 3.90 -23.70
CA PRO A 142 2.46 4.40 -22.33
C PRO A 142 1.02 4.58 -21.81
N GLN A 143 0.05 4.85 -22.69
CA GLN A 143 -1.36 4.97 -22.32
C GLN A 143 -1.92 3.67 -21.75
N SER A 144 -1.43 2.51 -22.19
CA SER A 144 -1.81 1.22 -21.62
C SER A 144 -1.37 1.07 -20.16
N TYR A 145 -0.21 1.63 -19.78
CA TYR A 145 0.25 1.65 -18.39
C TYR A 145 -0.66 2.53 -17.53
N THR A 146 -0.97 3.72 -18.01
CA THR A 146 -1.88 4.66 -17.32
C THR A 146 -3.27 4.06 -17.12
N ALA A 147 -3.85 3.45 -18.15
CA ALA A 147 -5.15 2.80 -18.03
C ALA A 147 -5.13 1.56 -17.12
N PHE A 148 -4.03 0.80 -17.14
CA PHE A 148 -3.82 -0.30 -16.19
C PHE A 148 -3.85 0.22 -14.74
N ARG A 149 -3.10 1.29 -14.45
CA ARG A 149 -3.11 1.92 -13.11
C ARG A 149 -4.51 2.37 -12.70
N TYR A 150 -5.20 3.13 -13.55
CA TYR A 150 -6.58 3.55 -13.27
C TYR A 150 -7.51 2.35 -13.02
N LEU A 151 -7.44 1.30 -13.82
CA LEU A 151 -8.28 0.12 -13.61
C LEU A 151 -8.11 -0.47 -12.21
N LEU A 152 -6.86 -0.67 -11.77
CA LEU A 152 -6.61 -1.28 -10.45
C LEU A 152 -7.02 -0.37 -9.29
N ILE A 153 -6.98 0.95 -9.49
CA ILE A 153 -7.35 1.95 -8.49
C ILE A 153 -8.87 2.11 -8.41
N ASP A 154 -9.54 2.23 -9.55
CA ASP A 154 -10.96 2.59 -9.63
C ASP A 154 -11.88 1.37 -9.57
N LYS A 155 -11.43 0.21 -10.08
CA LYS A 155 -12.21 -1.03 -10.14
C LYS A 155 -11.50 -2.19 -9.43
N PRO A 156 -11.21 -2.12 -8.11
CA PRO A 156 -10.64 -3.25 -7.37
C PRO A 156 -11.58 -4.47 -7.29
N VAL A 157 -12.83 -4.33 -7.74
CA VAL A 157 -13.82 -5.39 -7.87
C VAL A 157 -14.37 -5.35 -9.30
N LEU A 158 -14.38 -6.50 -9.97
CA LEU A 158 -14.98 -6.68 -11.29
C LEU A 158 -16.03 -7.79 -11.24
N THR A 159 -17.18 -7.56 -11.85
CA THR A 159 -18.13 -8.63 -12.15
C THR A 159 -17.67 -9.45 -13.36
N GLY A 160 -18.28 -10.62 -13.57
CA GLY A 160 -18.08 -11.37 -14.81
C GLY A 160 -18.46 -10.59 -16.07
N ILE A 161 -19.50 -9.74 -15.97
CA ILE A 161 -19.90 -8.84 -17.04
C ILE A 161 -18.81 -7.79 -17.31
N ASP A 162 -18.29 -7.12 -16.26
CA ASP A 162 -17.21 -6.13 -16.42
C ASP A 162 -15.98 -6.75 -17.08
N LYS A 163 -15.61 -7.98 -16.70
CA LYS A 163 -14.49 -8.69 -17.34
C LYS A 163 -14.74 -8.97 -18.82
N ALA A 164 -15.98 -9.29 -19.20
CA ALA A 164 -16.34 -9.57 -20.58
C ALA A 164 -16.36 -8.30 -21.45
N THR A 165 -16.72 -7.14 -20.89
CA THR A 165 -16.78 -5.86 -21.62
C THR A 165 -15.51 -5.03 -21.53
N LEU A 166 -14.55 -5.42 -20.68
CA LEU A 166 -13.36 -4.62 -20.32
C LEU A 166 -12.60 -4.06 -21.53
N ILE A 167 -12.32 -4.89 -22.55
CA ILE A 167 -11.60 -4.44 -23.76
C ILE A 167 -12.46 -3.53 -24.65
N GLY A 168 -13.77 -3.72 -24.66
CA GLY A 168 -14.69 -2.85 -25.40
C GLY A 168 -14.75 -1.45 -24.79
N GLU A 169 -14.73 -1.36 -23.45
CA GLU A 169 -14.73 -0.09 -22.70
C GLU A 169 -13.36 0.58 -22.66
N HIS A 170 -12.30 -0.21 -22.58
CA HIS A 170 -10.91 0.23 -22.43
C HIS A 170 -9.99 -0.46 -23.43
N PRO A 171 -10.04 -0.09 -24.73
CA PRO A 171 -9.20 -0.72 -25.76
C PRO A 171 -7.71 -0.67 -25.47
N GLU A 172 -7.25 0.36 -24.76
CA GLU A 172 -5.87 0.57 -24.33
C GLU A 172 -5.34 -0.53 -23.40
N LEU A 173 -6.22 -1.28 -22.74
CA LEU A 173 -5.84 -2.44 -21.93
C LEU A 173 -5.49 -3.68 -22.76
N GLY A 174 -5.75 -3.68 -24.07
CA GLY A 174 -5.52 -4.84 -24.95
C GLY A 174 -4.11 -5.42 -24.84
N THR A 175 -3.10 -4.56 -24.75
CA THR A 175 -1.67 -4.94 -24.62
C THR A 175 -1.36 -5.67 -23.31
N VAL A 176 -2.12 -5.39 -22.24
CA VAL A 176 -1.84 -5.84 -20.87
C VAL A 176 -2.94 -6.76 -20.31
N LEU A 177 -3.89 -7.18 -21.14
CA LEU A 177 -5.10 -7.88 -20.70
C LEU A 177 -4.82 -9.18 -19.95
N GLU A 178 -3.85 -9.96 -20.39
CA GLU A 178 -3.46 -11.19 -19.70
C GLU A 178 -2.95 -10.88 -18.28
N THR A 179 -2.11 -9.85 -18.15
CA THR A 179 -1.59 -9.38 -16.87
C THR A 179 -2.71 -8.83 -15.98
N VAL A 180 -3.65 -8.08 -16.55
CA VAL A 180 -4.88 -7.65 -15.86
C VAL A 180 -5.64 -8.85 -15.31
N ASN A 181 -5.88 -9.89 -16.12
CA ASN A 181 -6.61 -11.07 -15.65
C ASN A 181 -5.93 -11.78 -14.48
N ARG A 182 -4.59 -11.81 -14.45
CA ARG A 182 -3.81 -12.35 -13.32
C ARG A 182 -3.91 -11.51 -12.05
N CYS A 183 -4.29 -10.24 -12.16
CA CYS A 183 -4.45 -9.35 -11.01
C CYS A 183 -5.73 -9.62 -10.21
N TYR A 184 -6.72 -10.32 -10.77
CA TYR A 184 -8.01 -10.57 -10.13
C TYR A 184 -8.23 -12.06 -9.84
N GLU A 185 -8.72 -12.35 -8.65
CA GLU A 185 -9.10 -13.69 -8.19
C GLU A 185 -10.60 -13.75 -7.86
N PRO A 186 -11.25 -14.92 -7.88
CA PRO A 186 -12.64 -15.04 -7.42
C PRO A 186 -12.81 -14.46 -6.01
N ALA A 187 -13.87 -13.68 -5.80
CA ALA A 187 -14.12 -13.04 -4.51
C ALA A 187 -14.32 -14.10 -3.39
N PRO A 188 -13.53 -14.05 -2.30
CA PRO A 188 -13.65 -15.04 -1.23
C PRO A 188 -15.02 -14.97 -0.55
N ALA A 189 -15.59 -16.13 -0.20
CA ALA A 189 -16.89 -16.22 0.47
C ALA A 189 -16.92 -15.47 1.82
N ALA A 190 -15.76 -15.23 2.44
CA ALA A 190 -15.62 -14.46 3.68
C ALA A 190 -16.08 -12.99 3.57
N TYR A 191 -16.18 -12.44 2.35
CA TYR A 191 -16.72 -11.09 2.10
C TYR A 191 -18.23 -11.07 1.87
N ARG A 192 -18.88 -12.24 1.83
CA ARG A 192 -20.31 -12.35 1.58
C ARG A 192 -21.10 -12.01 2.86
N GLY A 193 -22.02 -11.07 2.74
CA GLY A 193 -22.96 -10.69 3.79
C GLY A 193 -23.91 -11.81 4.18
N THR A 194 -24.62 -11.60 5.28
CA THR A 194 -25.63 -12.54 5.79
C THR A 194 -26.83 -12.69 4.85
N ASP A 195 -27.07 -11.71 3.98
CA ASP A 195 -28.07 -11.72 2.91
C ASP A 195 -27.59 -12.41 1.63
N GLY A 196 -26.37 -12.96 1.64
CA GLY A 196 -25.78 -13.65 0.51
C GLY A 196 -25.14 -12.73 -0.55
N ARG A 197 -25.15 -11.42 -0.38
CA ARG A 197 -24.57 -10.46 -1.33
C ARG A 197 -23.21 -9.94 -0.86
N PHE A 198 -22.44 -9.39 -1.79
CA PHE A 198 -21.20 -8.68 -1.48
C PHE A 198 -21.47 -7.19 -1.39
N ALA A 199 -20.73 -6.47 -0.54
CA ALA A 199 -20.83 -5.02 -0.43
C ALA A 199 -19.50 -4.36 -0.81
N THR A 200 -19.53 -3.29 -1.60
CA THR A 200 -18.34 -2.49 -1.94
C THR A 200 -18.24 -1.24 -1.07
N CYS A 201 -17.01 -0.79 -0.80
CA CYS A 201 -16.78 0.45 -0.05
C CYS A 201 -17.13 1.69 -0.88
N ALA A 202 -17.85 2.64 -0.28
CA ALA A 202 -18.14 3.95 -0.89
C ALA A 202 -16.90 4.77 -1.24
N ARG A 203 -15.78 4.55 -0.54
CA ARG A 203 -14.55 5.33 -0.71
C ARG A 203 -13.52 4.65 -1.58
N CYS A 204 -13.18 3.39 -1.30
CA CYS A 204 -12.12 2.68 -2.02
C CYS A 204 -12.61 1.59 -2.97
N HIS A 205 -13.92 1.34 -3.02
CA HIS A 205 -14.55 0.34 -3.90
C HIS A 205 -14.14 -1.13 -3.69
N CYS A 206 -13.16 -1.42 -2.82
CA CYS A 206 -12.88 -2.78 -2.36
C CYS A 206 -14.10 -3.42 -1.69
N LEU A 207 -14.10 -4.75 -1.62
CA LEU A 207 -15.12 -5.48 -0.86
C LEU A 207 -15.01 -5.20 0.64
N LEU A 208 -16.18 -5.04 1.26
CA LEU A 208 -16.33 -4.88 2.69
C LEU A 208 -16.50 -6.23 3.36
N LYS A 209 -15.83 -6.42 4.50
CA LYS A 209 -16.03 -7.60 5.34
C LYS A 209 -17.23 -7.37 6.27
N PRO A 210 -18.16 -8.34 6.39
CA PRO A 210 -19.22 -8.26 7.37
C PRO A 210 -18.67 -8.22 8.79
N ASP A 211 -19.17 -7.29 9.61
CA ASP A 211 -18.82 -7.13 11.03
C ASP A 211 -20.12 -7.01 11.84
N GLY A 212 -20.70 -8.16 12.17
CA GLY A 212 -22.03 -8.27 12.78
C GLY A 212 -23.12 -7.72 11.84
N ARG A 213 -23.72 -6.57 12.22
CA ARG A 213 -24.71 -5.84 11.38
C ARG A 213 -24.07 -4.69 10.57
N SER A 214 -22.78 -4.48 10.74
CA SER A 214 -22.03 -3.40 10.11
C SER A 214 -21.03 -3.94 9.09
N TRP A 215 -20.27 -3.02 8.49
CA TRP A 215 -19.29 -3.34 7.46
C TRP A 215 -17.96 -2.71 7.79
N ARG A 216 -16.88 -3.44 7.51
CA ARG A 216 -15.51 -3.00 7.74
C ARG A 216 -14.69 -3.12 6.46
N CYS A 217 -13.97 -2.04 6.15
CA CYS A 217 -13.05 -2.01 5.02
C CYS A 217 -11.67 -2.51 5.45
N GLU A 218 -10.93 -3.16 4.56
CA GLU A 218 -9.56 -3.63 4.83
C GLU A 218 -8.52 -2.49 4.75
N LEU A 219 -8.71 -1.49 3.89
CA LEU A 219 -7.77 -0.38 3.74
C LEU A 219 -7.80 0.54 4.96
N ASP A 220 -6.64 0.77 5.59
CA ASP A 220 -6.45 1.68 6.73
C ASP A 220 -7.10 3.05 6.49
N ARG A 221 -6.93 3.59 5.28
CA ARG A 221 -7.53 4.83 4.82
C ARG A 221 -9.02 4.93 5.18
N CYS A 222 -9.77 3.86 4.93
CA CYS A 222 -11.21 3.80 5.12
C CYS A 222 -11.61 3.36 6.54
N ARG A 223 -10.73 2.70 7.29
CA ARG A 223 -10.97 2.25 8.68
C ARG A 223 -10.98 3.37 9.71
N ARG A 224 -10.52 4.57 9.36
CA ARG A 224 -10.61 5.75 10.25
C ARG A 224 -12.05 6.15 10.55
N GLU A 225 -12.99 5.79 9.69
CA GLU A 225 -14.42 5.90 9.99
C GLU A 225 -14.85 4.64 10.77
N ALA A 226 -15.57 4.82 11.88
CA ALA A 226 -15.96 3.72 12.77
C ALA A 226 -16.66 2.57 12.04
N HIS A 227 -17.39 2.89 10.95
CA HIS A 227 -18.00 1.92 10.06
C HIS A 227 -17.82 2.37 8.61
N ALA A 228 -17.45 1.43 7.74
CA ALA A 228 -17.37 1.71 6.31
C ALA A 228 -18.78 1.80 5.73
N THR A 229 -19.03 2.83 4.92
CA THR A 229 -20.31 2.98 4.22
C THR A 229 -20.33 2.10 2.97
N PRO A 230 -21.29 1.17 2.84
CA PRO A 230 -21.50 0.42 1.60
C PRO A 230 -21.92 1.36 0.46
N LYS A 231 -21.31 1.19 -0.72
CA LYS A 231 -21.71 1.87 -1.96
C LYS A 231 -22.81 1.10 -2.68
N GLU A 232 -22.56 -0.20 -2.85
CA GLU A 232 -23.34 -1.08 -3.70
C GLU A 232 -23.37 -2.49 -3.08
N PHE A 233 -24.47 -3.19 -3.31
CA PHE A 233 -24.64 -4.61 -2.98
C PHE A 233 -24.73 -5.43 -4.25
N ILE A 234 -23.82 -6.39 -4.44
CA ILE A 234 -23.66 -7.17 -5.66
C ILE A 234 -24.06 -8.62 -5.40
N ASP A 235 -24.96 -9.15 -6.24
CA ASP A 235 -25.25 -10.58 -6.31
C ASP A 235 -24.43 -11.21 -7.45
N ASP A 236 -23.34 -11.89 -7.07
CA ASP A 236 -22.40 -12.52 -8.00
C ASP A 236 -23.04 -13.58 -8.90
N ARG A 237 -24.17 -14.17 -8.50
CA ARG A 237 -24.91 -15.15 -9.32
C ARG A 237 -25.59 -14.49 -10.52
N SER A 238 -25.97 -13.23 -10.37
CA SER A 238 -26.63 -12.45 -11.42
C SER A 238 -25.64 -11.75 -12.37
N THR A 239 -24.37 -11.62 -11.97
CA THR A 239 -23.35 -10.85 -12.69
C THR A 239 -22.24 -11.70 -13.32
N GLY A 240 -22.45 -13.02 -13.42
CA GLY A 240 -21.46 -13.95 -14.00
C GLY A 240 -20.23 -14.17 -13.13
N GLY A 241 -20.36 -14.02 -11.81
CA GLY A 241 -19.27 -14.08 -10.84
C GLY A 241 -18.80 -12.72 -10.38
N LEU A 242 -17.95 -12.73 -9.36
CA LEU A 242 -17.32 -11.56 -8.78
C LEU A 242 -15.84 -11.84 -8.57
N TYR A 243 -15.01 -10.90 -9.00
CA TYR A 243 -13.57 -11.01 -8.98
C TYR A 243 -12.99 -9.84 -8.20
N LEU A 244 -12.18 -10.15 -7.21
CA LEU A 244 -11.52 -9.20 -6.35
C LEU A 244 -10.06 -9.08 -6.77
N LEU A 245 -9.55 -7.86 -6.88
CA LEU A 245 -8.14 -7.59 -7.10
C LEU A 245 -7.33 -8.27 -5.99
N ARG A 246 -6.22 -8.95 -6.27
CA ARG A 246 -5.44 -9.68 -5.25
C ARG A 246 -4.95 -8.74 -4.14
N ALA A 247 -4.90 -9.25 -2.91
CA ALA A 247 -4.65 -8.44 -1.70
C ALA A 247 -3.41 -7.51 -1.76
N PRO A 248 -2.23 -7.96 -2.25
CA PRO A 248 -1.07 -7.06 -2.36
C PRO A 248 -1.35 -5.84 -3.26
N LEU A 249 -2.03 -6.03 -4.38
CA LEU A 249 -2.36 -4.94 -5.29
C LEU A 249 -3.40 -3.98 -4.67
N ARG A 250 -4.34 -4.47 -3.86
CA ARG A 250 -5.26 -3.59 -3.11
C ARG A 250 -4.53 -2.70 -2.11
N MET A 251 -3.52 -3.26 -1.42
CA MET A 251 -2.77 -2.56 -0.38
C MET A 251 -1.75 -1.57 -0.94
N PHE A 252 -1.07 -1.93 -2.03
CA PHE A 252 0.08 -1.17 -2.53
C PHE A 252 -0.19 -0.41 -3.84
N ILE A 253 -1.25 -0.76 -4.59
CA ILE A 253 -1.69 -0.04 -5.78
C ILE A 253 -2.98 0.72 -5.50
N THR A 254 -4.07 0.03 -5.18
CA THR A 254 -5.38 0.68 -5.00
C THR A 254 -5.36 1.71 -3.87
N GLY A 255 -4.91 1.32 -2.67
CA GLY A 255 -4.90 2.21 -1.50
C GLY A 255 -4.13 3.52 -1.72
N PRO A 256 -2.83 3.45 -2.04
CA PRO A 256 -2.02 4.63 -2.38
C PRO A 256 -2.55 5.37 -3.63
N GLY A 257 -2.97 4.64 -4.66
CA GLY A 257 -3.46 5.22 -5.91
C GLY A 257 -4.72 6.07 -5.76
N LEU A 258 -5.57 5.79 -4.77
CA LEU A 258 -6.69 6.69 -4.43
C LEU A 258 -6.18 8.09 -4.04
N ALA A 259 -5.04 8.18 -3.37
CA ALA A 259 -4.42 9.47 -3.03
C ALA A 259 -3.95 10.23 -4.27
N GLU A 260 -3.36 9.49 -5.22
CA GLU A 260 -2.86 10.01 -6.49
C GLU A 260 -4.01 10.57 -7.33
N VAL A 261 -5.07 9.79 -7.53
CA VAL A 261 -6.26 10.18 -8.30
C VAL A 261 -7.03 11.31 -7.60
N GLU A 262 -7.20 11.26 -6.26
CA GLU A 262 -7.79 12.38 -5.52
C GLU A 262 -6.98 13.68 -5.71
N LEU A 263 -5.64 13.59 -5.72
CA LEU A 263 -4.78 14.75 -5.94
C LEU A 263 -4.89 15.25 -7.38
N GLU A 264 -4.92 14.36 -8.36
CA GLU A 264 -5.17 14.68 -9.77
C GLU A 264 -6.45 15.51 -9.93
N GLN A 265 -7.58 15.03 -9.39
CA GLN A 265 -8.86 15.75 -9.50
C GLN A 265 -8.81 17.13 -8.83
N LYS A 266 -8.13 17.26 -7.68
CA LYS A 266 -7.93 18.54 -7.00
C LYS A 266 -7.04 19.50 -7.82
N LEU A 267 -6.09 18.98 -8.60
CA LEU A 267 -5.23 19.76 -9.50
C LEU A 267 -5.98 20.20 -10.75
N ILE A 268 -6.78 19.31 -11.37
CA ILE A 268 -7.68 19.62 -12.48
C ILE A 268 -8.65 20.73 -12.07
N GLY A 269 -9.26 20.63 -10.88
CA GLY A 269 -10.13 21.68 -10.32
C GLY A 269 -9.45 23.05 -10.11
N LYS A 270 -8.11 23.12 -10.17
CA LYS A 270 -7.34 24.38 -10.14
C LYS A 270 -6.97 24.91 -11.53
N GLY A 271 -7.45 24.25 -12.58
CA GLY A 271 -7.17 24.60 -13.98
C GLY A 271 -5.80 24.13 -14.47
N LEU A 272 -5.24 23.09 -13.85
CA LEU A 272 -4.02 22.43 -14.33
C LEU A 272 -4.39 21.17 -15.13
N VAL A 273 -3.43 20.69 -15.91
CA VAL A 273 -3.53 19.41 -16.64
C VAL A 273 -2.40 18.52 -16.11
N PRO A 274 -2.62 17.74 -15.06
CA PRO A 274 -1.65 16.77 -14.58
C PRO A 274 -1.44 15.67 -15.62
N GLU A 275 -0.20 15.23 -15.77
CA GLU A 275 0.16 13.99 -16.47
C GLU A 275 0.42 12.92 -15.40
N MET A 276 -0.33 11.83 -15.45
CA MET A 276 -0.26 10.72 -14.49
C MET A 276 0.77 9.67 -14.91
N TRP A 277 1.57 9.22 -13.94
CA TRP A 277 2.62 8.21 -14.09
C TRP A 277 3.55 8.41 -15.31
N PRO A 278 4.11 9.63 -15.51
CA PRO A 278 5.05 9.93 -16.59
C PRO A 278 6.20 8.91 -16.68
N GLY A 279 6.61 8.58 -17.90
CA GLY A 279 7.74 7.66 -18.14
C GLY A 279 7.51 6.26 -17.58
N CYS A 280 6.24 5.81 -17.51
CA CYS A 280 5.84 4.55 -16.91
C CYS A 280 6.35 4.44 -15.46
N ASP A 281 5.83 5.32 -14.59
CA ASP A 281 6.08 5.34 -13.14
C ASP A 281 7.44 5.93 -12.72
N ALA A 282 7.91 6.97 -13.43
CA ALA A 282 9.07 7.74 -12.96
C ALA A 282 8.77 8.52 -11.67
N TYR A 283 7.54 9.02 -11.57
CA TYR A 283 6.89 9.63 -10.41
C TYR A 283 5.38 9.69 -10.68
N ASP A 284 4.54 9.90 -9.66
CA ASP A 284 3.09 9.72 -9.78
C ASP A 284 2.39 10.80 -10.59
N LEU A 285 2.76 12.08 -10.42
CA LEU A 285 2.18 13.19 -11.18
C LEU A 285 3.23 14.17 -11.68
N ARG A 286 3.05 14.63 -12.91
CA ARG A 286 3.77 15.77 -13.50
C ARG A 286 2.80 16.92 -13.73
N ILE A 287 3.11 18.09 -13.18
CA ILE A 287 2.31 19.30 -13.41
C ILE A 287 3.15 20.39 -14.07
N THR A 288 2.60 21.01 -15.11
CA THR A 288 3.20 22.18 -15.75
C THR A 288 2.44 23.44 -15.32
N LEU A 289 3.15 24.38 -14.70
CA LEU A 289 2.61 25.66 -14.25
C LEU A 289 2.54 26.68 -15.41
N PRO A 290 1.77 27.77 -15.27
CA PRO A 290 1.66 28.81 -16.30
C PRO A 290 2.99 29.46 -16.73
N ASN A 291 3.97 29.52 -15.82
CA ASN A 291 5.32 30.02 -16.11
C ASN A 291 6.25 28.94 -16.70
N ARG A 292 5.70 27.83 -17.19
CA ARG A 292 6.42 26.66 -17.74
C ARG A 292 7.29 25.90 -16.74
N GLN A 293 7.22 26.22 -15.45
CA GLN A 293 7.85 25.38 -14.44
C GLN A 293 7.11 24.04 -14.35
N VAL A 294 7.88 22.96 -14.33
CA VAL A 294 7.40 21.59 -14.20
C VAL A 294 7.68 21.11 -12.78
N TRP A 295 6.66 20.62 -12.09
CA TRP A 295 6.84 19.98 -10.79
C TRP A 295 6.53 18.49 -10.90
N ALA A 296 7.43 17.67 -10.35
CA ALA A 296 7.23 16.25 -10.13
C ALA A 296 6.63 16.05 -8.73
N VAL A 297 5.65 15.16 -8.62
CA VAL A 297 4.97 14.81 -7.38
C VAL A 297 4.94 13.30 -7.27
N ASP A 298 5.38 12.80 -6.12
CA ASP A 298 5.30 11.40 -5.74
C ASP A 298 4.44 11.31 -4.47
N VAL A 299 3.34 10.57 -4.54
CA VAL A 299 2.36 10.44 -3.49
C VAL A 299 2.63 9.14 -2.72
N LYS A 300 2.81 9.25 -1.41
CA LYS A 300 3.08 8.09 -0.55
C LYS A 300 2.06 7.99 0.57
N ASP A 301 1.55 6.79 0.77
CA ASP A 301 0.53 6.52 1.79
C ASP A 301 1.02 5.50 2.82
N ARG A 302 2.22 5.73 3.38
CA ARG A 302 2.82 4.85 4.40
C ARG A 302 2.31 5.20 5.80
N ALA A 303 1.95 4.19 6.58
CA ALA A 303 1.64 4.36 8.00
C ALA A 303 2.92 4.67 8.80
N ASN A 304 4.04 4.02 8.48
CA ASN A 304 5.31 4.21 9.16
C ASN A 304 6.21 5.25 8.44
N PRO A 305 6.41 6.46 9.00
CA PRO A 305 7.28 7.48 8.42
C PRO A 305 8.77 7.12 8.44
N ALA A 306 9.23 6.29 9.38
CA ALA A 306 10.62 5.82 9.43
C ALA A 306 10.94 4.88 8.26
N LEU A 307 10.04 3.94 7.98
CA LEU A 307 10.16 3.07 6.80
C LEU A 307 10.10 3.89 5.51
N LEU A 308 9.19 4.87 5.42
CA LEU A 308 9.13 5.79 4.28
C LEU A 308 10.45 6.52 4.08
N GLY A 309 11.05 7.05 5.16
CA GLY A 309 12.36 7.72 5.12
C GLY A 309 13.48 6.79 4.66
N HIS A 310 13.58 5.60 5.25
CA HIS A 310 14.63 4.64 4.92
C HIS A 310 14.56 4.14 3.46
N SER A 311 13.34 3.97 2.92
CA SER A 311 13.13 3.55 1.53
C SER A 311 13.12 4.72 0.53
N ALA A 312 13.28 5.96 0.99
CA ALA A 312 13.19 7.12 0.11
C ALA A 312 14.38 7.13 -0.87
N THR A 313 14.07 7.22 -2.15
CA THR A 313 15.06 7.35 -3.22
C THR A 313 14.97 8.71 -3.88
N ARG A 314 16.04 9.12 -4.57
CA ARG A 314 15.97 10.30 -5.43
C ARG A 314 14.95 10.07 -6.54
N PHE A 315 14.24 11.14 -6.90
CA PHE A 315 13.35 11.14 -8.07
C PHE A 315 14.15 10.83 -9.33
N ARG A 316 13.57 10.05 -10.24
CA ARG A 316 14.18 9.81 -11.54
C ARG A 316 14.21 11.13 -12.32
N PRO A 317 15.35 11.54 -12.89
CA PRO A 317 15.48 12.85 -13.54
C PRO A 317 14.67 12.96 -14.84
N GLU A 318 14.26 11.83 -15.42
CA GLU A 318 13.47 11.77 -16.64
C GLU A 318 12.06 11.23 -16.35
N PRO A 319 10.99 11.90 -16.83
CA PRO A 319 11.01 13.18 -17.57
C PRO A 319 11.45 14.38 -16.71
N PRO A 320 11.99 15.45 -17.31
CA PRO A 320 12.60 16.55 -16.57
C PRO A 320 11.57 17.37 -15.78
N TYR A 321 11.98 17.79 -14.60
CA TYR A 321 11.24 18.66 -13.69
C TYR A 321 12.14 19.73 -13.07
N ASN A 322 11.54 20.82 -12.60
CA ASN A 322 12.23 21.90 -11.89
C ASN A 322 12.21 21.71 -10.36
N ARG A 323 11.16 21.08 -9.83
CA ARG A 323 10.99 20.82 -8.39
C ARG A 323 10.32 19.46 -8.18
N ALA A 324 10.70 18.76 -7.11
CA ALA A 324 10.12 17.49 -6.71
C ALA A 324 9.48 17.58 -5.31
N PHE A 325 8.32 16.96 -5.16
CA PHE A 325 7.57 16.93 -3.91
C PHE A 325 7.17 15.51 -3.55
N LEU A 326 7.51 15.10 -2.33
CA LEU A 326 6.93 13.91 -1.73
C LEU A 326 5.65 14.35 -1.00
N VAL A 327 4.51 13.82 -1.41
CA VAL A 327 3.20 14.21 -0.88
C VAL A 327 2.59 13.04 -0.13
N VAL A 328 2.22 13.27 1.13
CA VAL A 328 1.57 12.25 1.96
C VAL A 328 0.15 12.72 2.30
N PRO A 329 -0.87 11.86 2.31
CA PRO A 329 -2.22 12.26 2.71
C PRO A 329 -2.24 12.90 4.10
N GLN A 330 -2.97 14.02 4.25
CA GLN A 330 -3.04 14.77 5.52
C GLN A 330 -3.36 13.90 6.72
N TYR A 331 -4.23 12.90 6.57
CA TYR A 331 -4.62 12.05 7.69
C TYR A 331 -3.43 11.32 8.33
N ARG A 332 -2.31 11.09 7.61
CA ARG A 332 -1.12 10.44 8.19
C ARG A 332 -0.41 11.35 9.19
N PHE A 333 -0.47 12.66 8.95
CA PHE A 333 -0.03 13.67 9.90
C PHE A 333 -1.02 13.85 11.05
N ASP A 334 -2.32 13.67 10.79
CA ASP A 334 -3.36 13.74 11.81
C ASP A 334 -3.25 12.54 12.78
N ASP A 335 -2.89 11.35 12.28
CA ASP A 335 -2.62 10.16 13.09
C ASP A 335 -1.31 10.24 13.90
N ARG A 336 -0.33 11.00 13.40
CA ARG A 336 1.02 11.05 13.96
C ARG A 336 1.62 12.45 13.79
N GLU A 337 1.58 13.26 14.85
CA GLU A 337 2.02 14.66 14.79
C GLU A 337 3.52 14.82 14.44
N ASP A 338 4.36 13.87 14.85
CA ASP A 338 5.81 13.84 14.57
C ASP A 338 6.15 13.21 13.21
N TYR A 339 5.17 12.90 12.35
CA TYR A 339 5.37 12.16 11.09
C TYR A 339 6.52 12.73 10.24
N LYS A 340 6.53 14.05 10.06
CA LYS A 340 7.57 14.75 9.29
C LYS A 340 8.94 14.65 9.93
N ILE A 341 9.02 14.83 11.25
CA ILE A 341 10.27 14.80 12.01
C ILE A 341 10.92 13.42 11.88
N VAL A 342 10.12 12.37 12.04
CA VAL A 342 10.58 10.98 11.94
C VAL A 342 11.02 10.66 10.53
N PHE A 343 10.23 11.02 9.51
CA PHE A 343 10.65 10.87 8.11
C PHE A 343 12.00 11.55 7.86
N GLU A 344 12.13 12.81 8.28
CA GLU A 344 13.34 13.61 8.05
C GLU A 344 14.58 13.10 8.80
N HIS A 345 14.39 12.34 9.89
CA HIS A 345 15.46 11.68 10.62
C HIS A 345 15.99 10.45 9.87
N PHE A 346 15.11 9.66 9.26
CA PHE A 346 15.47 8.43 8.54
C PHE A 346 15.76 8.63 7.05
N CYS A 347 15.33 9.75 6.48
CA CYS A 347 15.56 10.06 5.07
C CYS A 347 17.07 10.32 4.82
N PRO A 348 17.68 9.63 3.83
CA PRO A 348 19.08 9.88 3.47
C PRO A 348 19.34 11.37 3.20
N PRO A 349 20.43 11.97 3.72
CA PRO A 349 20.71 13.40 3.57
C PRO A 349 20.63 13.89 2.13
N GLU A 350 21.13 13.07 1.20
CA GLU A 350 21.16 13.39 -0.23
C GLU A 350 19.78 13.37 -0.92
N VAL A 351 18.80 12.65 -0.36
CA VAL A 351 17.42 12.68 -0.82
C VAL A 351 16.69 13.86 -0.18
N LYS A 352 16.94 14.10 1.11
CA LYS A 352 16.36 15.20 1.89
C LYS A 352 16.65 16.58 1.30
N GLU A 353 17.82 16.78 0.71
CA GLU A 353 18.18 18.04 0.04
C GLU A 353 17.39 18.30 -1.27
N GLN A 354 16.87 17.26 -1.91
CA GLN A 354 16.26 17.33 -3.24
C GLN A 354 14.74 17.22 -3.21
N VAL A 355 14.18 16.73 -2.10
CA VAL A 355 12.77 16.41 -1.97
C VAL A 355 12.14 17.17 -0.82
N THR A 356 11.03 17.84 -1.09
CA THR A 356 10.23 18.48 -0.04
C THR A 356 9.05 17.58 0.35
N LEU A 357 9.04 17.06 1.58
CA LEU A 357 7.88 16.36 2.14
C LEU A 357 6.78 17.35 2.56
N LEU A 358 5.57 17.15 2.04
CA LEU A 358 4.37 17.91 2.37
C LEU A 358 3.16 17.00 2.57
N SER A 359 2.17 17.44 3.34
CA SER A 359 0.85 16.83 3.23
C SER A 359 0.15 17.25 1.92
N ASP A 360 -0.81 16.46 1.45
CA ASP A 360 -1.63 16.82 0.27
C ASP A 360 -2.30 18.20 0.43
N LYS A 361 -2.85 18.49 1.63
CA LYS A 361 -3.40 19.81 1.95
C LYS A 361 -2.34 20.91 1.93
N ALA A 362 -1.15 20.67 2.49
CA ALA A 362 -0.06 21.66 2.50
C ALA A 362 0.45 21.94 1.08
N PHE A 363 0.62 20.90 0.27
CA PHE A 363 0.99 20.99 -1.14
C PHE A 363 -0.02 21.82 -1.93
N LEU A 364 -1.32 21.54 -1.79
CA LEU A 364 -2.38 22.29 -2.49
C LEU A 364 -2.47 23.76 -2.05
N ARG A 365 -2.23 24.08 -0.77
CA ARG A 365 -2.15 25.46 -0.29
C ARG A 365 -0.95 26.21 -0.89
N MET A 366 0.22 25.58 -0.90
CA MET A 366 1.42 26.13 -1.53
C MET A 366 1.19 26.38 -3.01
N LEU A 367 0.64 25.40 -3.73
CA LEU A 367 0.33 25.50 -5.15
C LEU A 367 -0.66 26.65 -5.43
N THR A 368 -1.73 26.76 -4.65
CA THR A 368 -2.72 27.83 -4.80
C THR A 368 -2.08 29.21 -4.65
N THR A 369 -1.19 29.35 -3.66
CA THR A 369 -0.43 30.59 -3.44
C THR A 369 0.49 30.90 -4.63
N THR A 370 1.17 29.90 -5.17
CA THR A 370 2.04 30.04 -6.36
C THR A 370 1.23 30.46 -7.58
N LEU A 371 0.11 29.79 -7.87
CA LEU A 371 -0.76 30.13 -9.00
C LEU A 371 -1.31 31.56 -8.89
N ALA A 372 -1.70 31.99 -7.69
CA ALA A 372 -2.17 33.36 -7.46
C ALA A 372 -1.06 34.40 -7.73
N ARG A 373 0.19 34.12 -7.34
CA ARG A 373 1.34 35.00 -7.62
C ARG A 373 1.63 35.06 -9.12
N LEU A 374 1.61 33.93 -9.82
CA LEU A 374 1.85 33.88 -11.26
C LEU A 374 0.79 34.65 -12.06
N ARG A 375 -0.49 34.55 -11.65
CA ARG A 375 -1.57 35.34 -12.27
C ARG A 375 -1.38 36.85 -12.09
N LYS A 376 -0.95 37.29 -10.90
CA LYS A 376 -0.64 38.71 -10.65
C LYS A 376 0.52 39.23 -11.49
N ASN A 377 1.58 38.42 -11.64
CA ASN A 377 2.75 38.80 -12.42
C ASN A 377 2.50 38.76 -13.93
N GLY A 378 1.63 37.87 -14.42
CA GLY A 378 1.23 37.82 -15.82
C GLY A 378 0.31 38.96 -16.25
N ALA A 379 -0.56 39.44 -15.35
CA ALA A 379 -1.47 40.56 -15.64
C ALA A 379 -0.78 41.95 -15.68
N GLY A 380 0.48 42.05 -15.26
CA GLY A 380 1.25 43.30 -15.30
C GLY A 380 2.19 43.42 -16.51
N GLY A 381 2.13 42.49 -17.46
CA GLY A 381 3.05 42.42 -18.62
C GLY A 381 2.45 42.81 -19.97
N ASP A 382 1.15 43.05 -20.05
CA ASP A 382 0.44 43.38 -21.31
C ASP A 382 0.14 44.90 -21.46
N ASP A 383 0.60 45.74 -20.54
CA ASP A 383 0.51 47.22 -20.61
C ASP A 383 1.93 47.88 -20.64
N ALA A 384 2.79 47.44 -21.57
CA ALA A 384 4.07 48.11 -21.87
C ALA A 384 4.40 48.12 -23.36
#